data_AF-A0A7K2EFD0-F1
#
_entry.id   AF-A0A7K2EFD0-F1
#
_cell.length_a   1.000
_cell.length_b   1.000
_cell.length_c   1.000
_cell.angle_alpha   90.00
_cell.angle_beta   90.00
_cell.angle_gamma   90.00
#
_symmetry.space_group_name_H-M   'P 1'
#
loop_
_entity.id
_entity.type
_entity.pdbx_description
1 polymer ?
#
loop_
_entity_poly.entity_id
_entity_poly.type
_entity_poly.pdbx_seq_one_letter_code
_entity_poly.pdbx_strand_id
1 'polypeptide(L)'
;MDVTDYGATGDDMNDDTDGFKRAIQAAHNQEGWVVIGIPKGRFHLSDVMLLERDSVIVRGSGVSETVISIEKPLGSLDVADEFSEQSDTSRVRGRVASPYSSRGGMFWFRGSRAPAGTSPTSMEVGMEHLSIEFNSVPYGGHQLEDGYNAVYLEGVRNGWIRDVEIKNADAGIILNMASQVTLENILIAGRGGHYGIHTQDSKHILIENIRVHSNTLHPVGCAGESGYNVVTASSIGHIYDAGCAEPNLYEGLTVRGDSMGRPILDVESQSPLVLWNIKIHYDHVRAVRPPVYLGALGAHVTVVGLSSDVPVRMQSGTGGYYEGTNWPGELTVSSLYRYQLGKRLGEI
;
A
#
# COMPACT_ATOMS: atom_id res chain seq x y z
N MET A 1 23.72 -10.59 -7.99
CA MET A 1 24.54 -9.45 -8.43
C MET A 1 24.33 -8.32 -7.45
N ASP A 2 25.33 -7.46 -7.22
CA ASP A 2 25.23 -6.38 -6.22
C ASP A 2 25.35 -5.01 -6.89
N VAL A 3 24.62 -4.00 -6.43
CA VAL A 3 24.69 -2.63 -7.00
C VAL A 3 26.09 -2.02 -6.91
N THR A 4 26.92 -2.46 -5.96
CA THR A 4 28.31 -2.01 -5.80
C THR A 4 29.22 -2.50 -6.92
N ASP A 5 28.93 -3.67 -7.52
CA ASP A 5 29.63 -4.16 -8.72
C ASP A 5 29.43 -3.22 -9.93
N TYR A 6 28.40 -2.36 -9.86
CA TYR A 6 28.03 -1.41 -10.90
C TYR A 6 28.30 0.03 -10.49
N GLY A 7 29.02 0.27 -9.39
CA GLY A 7 29.52 1.59 -9.01
C GLY A 7 28.62 2.42 -8.08
N ALA A 8 27.59 1.83 -7.48
CA ALA A 8 26.92 2.43 -6.32
C ALA A 8 27.83 2.30 -5.08
N THR A 9 27.88 3.32 -4.23
CA THR A 9 28.68 3.35 -3.00
C THR A 9 27.86 3.94 -1.87
N GLY A 10 27.39 3.09 -0.96
CA GLY A 10 26.63 3.55 0.20
C GLY A 10 27.47 4.42 1.15
N ASP A 11 26.79 5.29 1.88
CA ASP A 11 27.34 6.16 2.93
C ASP A 11 28.36 7.23 2.48
N ASP A 12 28.46 7.51 1.17
CA ASP A 12 29.39 8.51 0.63
C ASP A 12 28.73 9.87 0.26
N MET A 13 27.41 9.98 0.47
CA MET A 13 26.56 11.15 0.15
C MET A 13 26.43 11.47 -1.35
N ASN A 14 27.05 10.69 -2.24
CA ASN A 14 26.95 10.87 -3.67
C ASN A 14 25.68 10.21 -4.22
N ASP A 15 25.32 10.59 -5.43
CA ASP A 15 24.19 10.01 -6.14
C ASP A 15 24.55 8.63 -6.72
N ASP A 16 23.82 7.60 -6.30
CA ASP A 16 24.00 6.18 -6.66
C ASP A 16 23.15 5.74 -7.85
N THR A 17 22.30 6.63 -8.36
CA THR A 17 21.29 6.33 -9.40
C THR A 17 21.87 5.57 -10.59
N ASP A 18 23.00 6.03 -11.11
CA ASP A 18 23.63 5.40 -12.27
C ASP A 18 24.15 3.99 -11.99
N GLY A 19 24.61 3.73 -10.76
CA GLY A 19 25.04 2.39 -10.33
C GLY A 19 23.87 1.42 -10.28
N PHE A 20 22.75 1.86 -9.71
CA PHE A 20 21.52 1.08 -9.69
C PHE A 20 20.96 0.83 -11.09
N LYS A 21 20.90 1.85 -11.95
CA LYS A 21 20.45 1.70 -13.35
C LYS A 21 21.32 0.72 -14.14
N ARG A 22 22.65 0.76 -13.96
CA ARG A 22 23.55 -0.21 -14.57
C ARG A 22 23.31 -1.64 -14.05
N ALA A 23 23.07 -1.81 -12.75
CA ALA A 23 22.72 -3.10 -12.18
C ALA A 23 21.37 -3.61 -12.74
N ILE A 24 20.35 -2.77 -12.81
CA ILE A 24 19.04 -3.12 -13.41
C ILE A 24 19.21 -3.52 -14.88
N GLN A 25 19.95 -2.74 -15.66
CA GLN A 25 20.22 -3.05 -17.07
C GLN A 25 20.99 -4.37 -17.24
N ALA A 26 21.95 -4.65 -16.36
CA ALA A 26 22.67 -5.92 -16.37
C ALA A 26 21.78 -7.09 -15.90
N ALA A 27 20.81 -6.84 -15.03
CA ALA A 27 19.76 -7.81 -14.72
C ALA A 27 18.90 -8.06 -15.97
N HIS A 28 18.43 -7.05 -16.69
CA HIS A 28 17.63 -7.22 -17.93
C HIS A 28 18.28 -8.13 -18.98
N ASN A 29 19.61 -8.17 -19.02
CA ASN A 29 20.36 -8.99 -19.98
C ASN A 29 20.64 -10.44 -19.51
N GLN A 30 20.12 -10.85 -18.35
CA GLN A 30 20.28 -12.20 -17.79
C GLN A 30 19.01 -13.02 -17.92
N GLU A 31 19.15 -14.29 -18.28
CA GLU A 31 18.05 -15.26 -18.28
C GLU A 31 17.70 -15.74 -16.86
N GLY A 32 16.43 -16.04 -16.62
CA GLY A 32 15.97 -16.63 -15.36
C GLY A 32 16.00 -15.65 -14.18
N TRP A 33 15.97 -16.21 -12.96
CA TRP A 33 15.87 -15.42 -11.73
C TRP A 33 17.12 -14.58 -11.45
N VAL A 34 16.92 -13.30 -11.16
CA VAL A 34 17.99 -12.37 -10.77
C VAL A 34 17.65 -11.71 -9.43
N VAL A 35 18.62 -11.74 -8.52
CA VAL A 35 18.59 -10.92 -7.30
C VAL A 35 19.56 -9.76 -7.47
N ILE A 36 19.02 -8.54 -7.45
CA ILE A 36 19.76 -7.29 -7.33
C ILE A 36 19.92 -7.01 -5.84
N GLY A 37 21.11 -7.33 -5.33
CA GLY A 37 21.50 -7.10 -3.95
C GLY A 37 21.88 -5.64 -3.71
N ILE A 38 21.43 -5.12 -2.58
CA ILE A 38 21.82 -3.82 -2.05
C ILE A 38 22.44 -4.08 -0.67
N PRO A 39 23.74 -3.85 -0.50
CA PRO A 39 24.39 -4.16 0.76
C PRO A 39 23.97 -3.16 1.83
N LYS A 40 24.48 -3.36 3.05
CA LYS A 40 24.36 -2.37 4.12
C LYS A 40 24.91 -1.02 3.65
N GLY A 41 24.17 0.05 3.94
CA GLY A 41 24.55 1.43 3.65
C GLY A 41 23.35 2.30 3.32
N ARG A 42 23.55 3.62 3.32
CA ARG A 42 22.63 4.61 2.78
C ARG A 42 22.99 4.96 1.35
N PHE A 43 22.06 4.74 0.42
CA PHE A 43 22.23 5.05 -1.00
C PHE A 43 21.31 6.20 -1.40
N HIS A 44 21.81 7.15 -2.20
CA HIS A 44 21.02 8.29 -2.64
C HIS A 44 20.55 8.09 -4.08
N LEU A 45 19.24 8.12 -4.31
CA LEU A 45 18.67 8.00 -5.66
C LEU A 45 17.95 9.30 -6.04
N SER A 46 18.15 9.76 -7.26
CA SER A 46 17.58 10.98 -7.80
C SER A 46 16.79 10.76 -9.09
N ASP A 47 16.57 9.51 -9.50
CA ASP A 47 15.73 9.13 -10.63
C ASP A 47 15.05 7.76 -10.40
N VAL A 48 14.08 7.43 -11.25
CA VAL A 48 13.29 6.20 -11.17
C VAL A 48 14.11 4.96 -11.51
N MET A 49 13.93 3.93 -10.69
CA MET A 49 14.42 2.57 -10.90
C MET A 49 13.34 1.76 -11.62
N LEU A 50 13.40 1.74 -12.95
CA LEU A 50 12.44 1.05 -13.80
C LEU A 50 12.83 -0.43 -14.01
N LEU A 51 12.04 -1.34 -13.46
CA LEU A 51 12.21 -2.79 -13.55
C LEU A 51 11.19 -3.39 -14.53
N GLU A 52 11.58 -3.47 -15.81
CA GLU A 52 10.79 -4.05 -16.90
C GLU A 52 11.26 -5.47 -17.25
N ARG A 53 11.18 -6.40 -16.28
CA ARG A 53 11.45 -7.82 -16.51
C ARG A 53 10.77 -8.73 -15.50
N ASP A 54 10.69 -10.00 -15.85
CA ASP A 54 10.18 -11.06 -15.00
C ASP A 54 11.31 -11.64 -14.12
N SER A 55 10.93 -12.35 -13.05
CA SER A 55 11.85 -13.13 -12.20
C SER A 55 12.97 -12.26 -11.61
N VAL A 56 12.62 -11.12 -11.02
CA VAL A 56 13.59 -10.18 -10.42
C VAL A 56 13.26 -9.84 -8.98
N ILE A 57 14.28 -9.82 -8.12
CA ILE A 57 14.15 -9.43 -6.71
C ILE A 57 15.12 -8.29 -6.43
N VAL A 58 14.63 -7.20 -5.85
CA VAL A 58 15.45 -6.14 -5.23
C VAL A 58 15.57 -6.46 -3.74
N ARG A 59 16.78 -6.73 -3.25
CA ARG A 59 16.99 -7.23 -1.87
C ARG A 59 18.03 -6.40 -1.14
N GLY A 60 17.62 -5.76 -0.05
CA GLY A 60 18.54 -5.15 0.91
C GLY A 60 19.06 -6.13 1.96
N SER A 61 19.85 -5.62 2.91
CA SER A 61 20.42 -6.38 4.03
C SER A 61 19.58 -6.32 5.32
N GLY A 62 18.44 -5.65 5.29
CA GLY A 62 17.52 -5.44 6.40
C GLY A 62 17.03 -3.99 6.46
N VAL A 63 15.82 -3.77 6.99
CA VAL A 63 15.20 -2.42 7.08
C VAL A 63 16.07 -1.39 7.82
N SER A 64 16.90 -1.82 8.78
CA SER A 64 17.83 -0.93 9.51
C SER A 64 19.25 -0.91 8.94
N GLU A 65 19.53 -1.74 7.93
CA GLU A 65 20.86 -1.94 7.36
C GLU A 65 21.00 -1.29 5.99
N THR A 66 19.98 -1.41 5.13
CA THR A 66 19.93 -0.82 3.80
C THR A 66 18.89 0.30 3.75
N VAL A 67 19.33 1.52 3.46
CA VAL A 67 18.45 2.69 3.35
C VAL A 67 18.59 3.34 1.98
N ILE A 68 17.47 3.50 1.29
CA ILE A 68 17.37 4.27 0.05
C ILE A 68 16.85 5.67 0.39
N SER A 69 17.65 6.68 0.13
CA SER A 69 17.35 8.09 0.37
C SER A 69 16.95 8.78 -0.93
N ILE A 70 15.76 9.39 -0.96
CA ILE A 70 15.21 10.00 -2.17
C ILE A 70 14.78 11.43 -1.88
N GLU A 71 15.42 12.38 -2.54
CA GLU A 71 15.20 13.80 -2.27
C GLU A 71 14.19 14.46 -3.21
N LYS A 72 14.07 13.92 -4.42
CA LYS A 72 13.27 14.48 -5.51
C LYS A 72 11.97 13.70 -5.68
N PRO A 73 10.81 14.37 -5.78
CA PRO A 73 9.56 13.71 -6.12
C PRO A 73 9.48 13.44 -7.63
N LEU A 74 8.62 12.50 -8.03
CA LEU A 74 8.37 12.16 -9.43
C LEU A 74 8.06 13.40 -10.30
N GLY A 75 7.30 14.37 -9.78
CA GLY A 75 6.96 15.61 -10.49
C GLY A 75 8.14 16.52 -10.83
N SER A 76 9.33 16.25 -10.29
CA SER A 76 10.56 16.97 -10.64
C SER A 76 11.51 16.17 -11.56
N LEU A 77 11.14 14.92 -11.88
CA LEU A 77 11.90 14.03 -12.74
C LEU A 77 11.37 14.09 -14.17
N ASP A 78 12.22 13.72 -15.12
CA ASP A 78 11.83 13.62 -16.54
C ASP A 78 11.13 12.28 -16.80
N VAL A 79 9.98 12.08 -16.12
CA VAL A 79 9.12 10.90 -16.23
C VAL A 79 7.83 11.21 -16.98
N ALA A 80 7.71 12.41 -17.57
CA ALA A 80 6.48 12.89 -18.19
C ALA A 80 6.00 11.97 -19.32
N ASP A 81 6.93 11.40 -20.09
CA ASP A 81 6.61 10.46 -21.16
C ASP A 81 5.93 9.19 -20.63
N GLU A 82 6.27 8.74 -19.41
CA GLU A 82 5.67 7.58 -18.75
C GLU A 82 4.22 7.81 -18.31
N PHE A 83 3.79 9.08 -18.16
CA PHE A 83 2.42 9.46 -17.76
C PHE A 83 1.61 10.09 -18.90
N SER A 84 2.22 10.29 -20.07
CA SER A 84 1.69 11.11 -21.16
C SER A 84 0.39 10.59 -21.79
N GLU A 85 0.09 9.30 -21.72
CA GLU A 85 -1.12 8.72 -22.33
C GLU A 85 -2.41 8.98 -21.53
N GLN A 86 -2.35 9.48 -20.29
CA GLN A 86 -3.54 9.64 -19.43
C GLN A 86 -3.42 10.85 -18.47
N SER A 87 -3.24 12.06 -19.01
CA SER A 87 -3.36 13.27 -18.20
C SER A 87 -4.81 13.45 -17.73
N ASP A 88 -5.06 13.21 -16.44
CA ASP A 88 -6.32 13.61 -15.83
C ASP A 88 -6.44 15.14 -15.91
N THR A 89 -7.48 15.62 -16.57
CA THR A 89 -7.76 17.06 -16.70
C THR A 89 -8.65 17.58 -15.58
N SER A 90 -9.04 16.71 -14.64
CA SER A 90 -9.81 17.07 -13.47
C SER A 90 -9.09 18.15 -12.67
N ARG A 91 -9.88 19.02 -12.04
CA ARG A 91 -9.38 20.16 -11.28
C ARG A 91 -9.77 20.05 -9.82
N VAL A 92 -8.77 20.13 -8.96
CA VAL A 92 -8.91 20.10 -7.51
C VAL A 92 -8.41 21.43 -6.97
N ARG A 93 -9.32 22.18 -6.32
CA ARG A 93 -9.03 23.52 -5.77
C ARG A 93 -8.40 24.46 -6.82
N GLY A 94 -8.85 24.37 -8.07
CA GLY A 94 -8.39 25.23 -9.18
C GLY A 94 -7.07 24.82 -9.84
N ARG A 95 -6.40 23.75 -9.36
CA ARG A 95 -5.21 23.15 -9.98
C ARG A 95 -5.58 21.85 -10.70
N VAL A 96 -4.83 21.48 -11.72
CA VAL A 96 -4.97 20.15 -12.36
C VAL A 96 -4.59 19.09 -11.34
N ALA A 97 -5.37 18.00 -11.26
CA ALA A 97 -5.06 16.89 -10.38
C ALA A 97 -3.70 16.29 -10.71
N SER A 98 -2.95 15.91 -9.69
CA SER A 98 -1.63 15.33 -9.89
C SER A 98 -1.75 13.91 -10.46
N PRO A 99 -1.04 13.57 -11.55
CA PRO A 99 -0.99 12.19 -12.05
C PRO A 99 -0.35 11.24 -11.03
N TYR A 100 0.51 11.77 -10.14
CA TYR A 100 1.19 11.00 -9.11
C TYR A 100 0.30 10.64 -7.93
N SER A 101 -0.94 11.15 -7.89
CA SER A 101 -1.89 10.83 -6.83
C SER A 101 -2.20 9.33 -6.76
N SER A 102 -2.16 8.63 -7.89
CA SER A 102 -2.58 7.23 -7.98
C SER A 102 -1.65 6.35 -8.82
N ARG A 103 -0.48 6.87 -9.22
CA ARG A 103 0.45 6.21 -10.13
C ARG A 103 1.90 6.58 -9.87
N GLY A 104 2.81 5.76 -10.39
CA GLY A 104 4.24 6.02 -10.34
C GLY A 104 4.85 5.68 -8.99
N GLY A 105 6.13 5.33 -9.03
CA GLY A 105 6.93 5.03 -7.85
C GLY A 105 8.41 5.11 -8.19
N MET A 106 9.24 5.39 -7.20
CA MET A 106 10.69 5.45 -7.37
C MET A 106 11.29 4.09 -7.71
N PHE A 107 10.71 3.00 -7.19
CA PHE A 107 10.89 1.66 -7.73
C PHE A 107 9.64 1.27 -8.49
N TRP A 108 9.77 1.12 -9.81
CA TRP A 108 8.66 0.84 -10.70
C TRP A 108 8.84 -0.55 -11.30
N PHE A 109 8.07 -1.51 -10.82
CA PHE A 109 7.99 -2.84 -11.44
C PHE A 109 6.88 -2.80 -12.48
N ARG A 110 7.25 -2.91 -13.76
CA ARG A 110 6.31 -2.79 -14.86
C ARG A 110 6.31 -4.04 -15.73
N GLY A 111 5.10 -4.47 -16.03
CA GLY A 111 4.83 -5.65 -16.83
C GLY A 111 5.19 -5.40 -18.24
N SER A 112 5.76 -6.43 -18.87
CA SER A 112 5.76 -6.54 -20.31
C SER A 112 4.36 -6.20 -20.81
N ARG A 113 4.22 -5.07 -21.52
CA ARG A 113 2.94 -4.59 -22.04
C ARG A 113 2.42 -5.67 -22.98
N ALA A 114 1.49 -6.49 -22.49
CA ALA A 114 0.85 -7.51 -23.30
C ALA A 114 0.16 -6.80 -24.49
N PRO A 115 0.32 -7.30 -25.73
CA PRO A 115 -0.48 -6.82 -26.85
C PRO A 115 -1.97 -6.84 -26.50
N ALA A 116 -2.72 -5.84 -26.96
CA ALA A 116 -4.15 -5.76 -26.73
C ALA A 116 -4.84 -7.09 -27.11
N GLY A 117 -5.57 -7.69 -26.16
CA GLY A 117 -6.24 -8.98 -26.34
C GLY A 117 -5.44 -10.21 -25.88
N THR A 118 -4.24 -10.05 -25.31
CA THR A 118 -3.50 -11.13 -24.65
C THR A 118 -3.52 -10.97 -23.13
N SER A 119 -3.50 -12.09 -22.40
CA SER A 119 -3.34 -12.04 -20.94
C SER A 119 -1.94 -11.51 -20.60
N PRO A 120 -1.78 -10.68 -19.56
CA PRO A 120 -0.45 -10.21 -19.14
C PRO A 120 0.52 -11.38 -19.02
N THR A 121 1.63 -11.31 -19.74
CA THR A 121 2.72 -12.30 -19.67
C THR A 121 3.51 -11.98 -18.41
N SER A 122 3.31 -12.81 -17.36
CA SER A 122 3.99 -12.95 -16.06
C SER A 122 4.78 -11.79 -15.46
N MET A 123 4.75 -11.60 -14.13
CA MET A 123 5.82 -10.86 -13.43
C MET A 123 6.03 -11.41 -12.02
N GLU A 124 6.92 -12.39 -11.95
CA GLU A 124 7.45 -12.94 -10.71
C GLU A 124 8.47 -11.97 -10.09
N VAL A 125 7.99 -10.94 -9.37
CA VAL A 125 8.85 -9.86 -8.87
C VAL A 125 8.77 -9.68 -7.36
N GLY A 126 9.89 -9.27 -6.77
CA GLY A 126 10.04 -9.09 -5.33
C GLY A 126 10.80 -7.82 -4.96
N MET A 127 10.43 -7.21 -3.83
CA MET A 127 11.29 -6.29 -3.09
C MET A 127 11.31 -6.65 -1.62
N GLU A 128 12.49 -6.65 -0.99
CA GLU A 128 12.60 -6.99 0.42
C GLU A 128 13.81 -6.44 1.17
N HIS A 129 13.67 -6.36 2.49
CA HIS A 129 14.75 -6.11 3.45
C HIS A 129 15.43 -4.74 3.31
N LEU A 130 14.68 -3.66 3.15
CA LEU A 130 15.23 -2.31 3.00
C LEU A 130 14.29 -1.22 3.51
N SER A 131 14.83 -0.03 3.74
CA SER A 131 14.06 1.19 3.97
C SER A 131 14.09 2.11 2.76
N ILE A 132 13.00 2.82 2.50
CA ILE A 132 12.92 3.94 1.56
C ILE A 132 12.52 5.20 2.34
N GLU A 133 13.34 6.24 2.25
CA GLU A 133 13.16 7.49 2.98
C GLU A 133 13.11 8.67 2.02
N PHE A 134 12.00 9.41 2.09
CA PHE A 134 11.85 10.67 1.40
C PHE A 134 12.16 11.87 2.30
N ASN A 135 12.42 13.00 1.68
CA ASN A 135 12.44 14.29 2.37
C ASN A 135 11.07 14.56 3.05
N SER A 136 11.11 15.02 4.30
CA SER A 136 9.92 15.44 5.03
C SER A 136 9.48 16.83 4.59
N VAL A 137 8.61 16.89 3.58
CA VAL A 137 8.02 18.13 3.05
C VAL A 137 6.54 18.27 3.45
N PRO A 138 5.94 19.47 3.40
CA PRO A 138 4.50 19.61 3.59
C PRO A 138 3.69 18.79 2.58
N TYR A 139 2.65 18.09 3.04
CA TYR A 139 1.74 17.36 2.17
C TYR A 139 0.99 18.32 1.23
N GLY A 140 1.08 18.09 -0.08
CA GLY A 140 0.47 18.94 -1.13
C GLY A 140 -1.05 19.01 -1.08
N GLY A 141 -1.68 18.05 -0.39
CA GLY A 141 -3.12 17.90 -0.25
C GLY A 141 -3.70 16.89 -1.23
N HIS A 142 -4.92 16.41 -0.92
CA HIS A 142 -5.61 15.39 -1.70
C HIS A 142 -5.62 15.70 -3.20
N GLN A 143 -5.02 14.80 -3.99
CA GLN A 143 -4.90 14.85 -5.46
C GLN A 143 -3.99 15.96 -5.99
N LEU A 144 -3.11 16.50 -5.15
CA LEU A 144 -2.21 17.62 -5.46
C LEU A 144 -0.77 17.29 -5.05
N GLU A 145 -0.43 16.01 -4.95
CA GLU A 145 0.86 15.49 -4.51
C GLU A 145 1.96 15.68 -5.57
N ASP A 146 3.19 15.94 -5.15
CA ASP A 146 4.32 16.05 -6.09
C ASP A 146 4.84 14.67 -6.53
N GLY A 147 4.49 13.60 -5.79
CA GLY A 147 4.79 12.22 -6.15
C GLY A 147 5.99 11.65 -5.42
N TYR A 148 6.08 11.84 -4.11
CA TYR A 148 7.00 11.08 -3.25
C TYR A 148 6.47 9.64 -3.05
N ASN A 149 6.40 8.87 -4.14
CA ASN A 149 5.81 7.54 -4.17
C ASN A 149 6.91 6.47 -4.14
N ALA A 150 6.87 5.54 -3.19
CA ALA A 150 7.99 4.59 -3.00
C ALA A 150 8.00 3.46 -4.03
N VAL A 151 6.96 2.64 -4.07
CA VAL A 151 6.90 1.46 -4.95
C VAL A 151 5.64 1.49 -5.80
N TYR A 152 5.80 1.23 -7.09
CA TYR A 152 4.69 1.06 -8.01
C TYR A 152 4.77 -0.28 -8.73
N LEU A 153 3.72 -1.08 -8.58
CA LEU A 153 3.55 -2.38 -9.21
C LEU A 153 2.50 -2.25 -10.31
N GLU A 154 2.94 -2.19 -11.57
CA GLU A 154 2.09 -1.97 -12.72
C GLU A 154 2.02 -3.22 -13.59
N GLY A 155 0.84 -3.85 -13.65
CA GLY A 155 0.63 -5.08 -14.41
C GLY A 155 1.26 -6.33 -13.78
N VAL A 156 1.63 -6.28 -12.50
CA VAL A 156 2.31 -7.40 -11.78
C VAL A 156 1.37 -8.57 -11.57
N ARG A 157 1.81 -9.78 -11.94
CA ARG A 157 1.15 -11.04 -11.59
C ARG A 157 2.12 -11.96 -10.89
N ASN A 158 1.79 -12.35 -9.65
CA ASN A 158 2.62 -13.16 -8.75
C ASN A 158 3.84 -12.40 -8.21
N GLY A 159 3.70 -11.61 -7.16
CA GLY A 159 4.82 -10.86 -6.60
C GLY A 159 4.74 -10.62 -5.11
N TRP A 160 5.78 -10.04 -4.53
CA TRP A 160 5.77 -9.66 -3.12
C TRP A 160 6.56 -8.38 -2.82
N ILE A 161 6.11 -7.68 -1.78
CA ILE A 161 6.93 -6.67 -1.08
C ILE A 161 6.93 -7.10 0.38
N ARG A 162 8.11 -7.41 0.94
CA ARG A 162 8.21 -7.88 2.33
C ARG A 162 9.29 -7.18 3.13
N ASP A 163 9.04 -6.96 4.42
CA ASP A 163 10.04 -6.39 5.33
C ASP A 163 10.65 -5.10 4.76
N VAL A 164 9.76 -4.12 4.53
CA VAL A 164 10.10 -2.80 3.98
C VAL A 164 9.57 -1.71 4.89
N GLU A 165 10.39 -0.70 5.16
CA GLU A 165 9.97 0.52 5.84
C GLU A 165 9.97 1.69 4.87
N ILE A 166 8.89 2.47 4.86
CA ILE A 166 8.72 3.64 4.00
C ILE A 166 8.46 4.86 4.86
N LYS A 167 9.30 5.89 4.72
CA LYS A 167 9.18 7.13 5.49
C LYS A 167 8.92 8.34 4.60
N ASN A 168 8.00 9.18 5.06
CA ASN A 168 7.69 10.48 4.49
C ASN A 168 7.16 10.46 3.05
N ALA A 169 6.44 9.40 2.67
CA ALA A 169 5.88 9.26 1.34
C ALA A 169 4.56 10.03 1.15
N ASP A 170 4.29 10.44 -0.09
CA ASP A 170 2.94 10.77 -0.55
C ASP A 170 2.13 9.49 -0.77
N ALA A 171 2.73 8.48 -1.39
CA ALA A 171 2.19 7.13 -1.48
C ALA A 171 3.24 6.07 -1.12
N GLY A 172 2.92 5.15 -0.23
CA GLY A 172 3.83 4.05 0.12
C GLY A 172 3.98 3.05 -1.03
N ILE A 173 2.93 2.26 -1.26
CA ILE A 173 2.90 1.24 -2.32
C ILE A 173 1.62 1.42 -3.13
N ILE A 174 1.76 1.55 -4.44
CA ILE A 174 0.65 1.59 -5.37
C ILE A 174 0.70 0.34 -6.24
N LEU A 175 -0.44 -0.33 -6.38
CA LEU A 175 -0.62 -1.42 -7.33
C LEU A 175 -1.64 -1.01 -8.37
N ASN A 176 -1.31 -1.19 -9.64
CA ASN A 176 -2.21 -0.95 -10.76
C ASN A 176 -2.25 -2.18 -11.65
N MET A 177 -3.46 -2.68 -11.95
CA MET A 177 -3.66 -3.88 -12.77
C MET A 177 -2.87 -5.10 -12.26
N ALA A 178 -2.66 -5.20 -10.95
CA ALA A 178 -1.88 -6.26 -10.33
C ALA A 178 -2.75 -7.41 -9.83
N SER A 179 -2.18 -8.61 -9.74
CA SER A 179 -2.85 -9.75 -9.15
C SER A 179 -1.92 -10.76 -8.48
N GLN A 180 -2.43 -11.46 -7.48
CA GLN A 180 -1.69 -12.51 -6.75
C GLN A 180 -0.41 -11.94 -6.12
N VAL A 181 -0.50 -10.75 -5.51
CA VAL A 181 0.61 -10.08 -4.84
C VAL A 181 0.44 -10.17 -3.32
N THR A 182 1.54 -10.43 -2.61
CA THR A 182 1.58 -10.40 -1.14
C THR A 182 2.40 -9.21 -0.65
N LEU A 183 1.79 -8.36 0.16
CA LEU A 183 2.44 -7.28 0.89
C LEU A 183 2.50 -7.67 2.37
N GLU A 184 3.70 -7.82 2.92
CA GLU A 184 3.88 -8.39 4.26
C GLU A 184 4.91 -7.62 5.09
N ASN A 185 4.65 -7.38 6.37
CA ASN A 185 5.62 -6.79 7.30
C ASN A 185 6.11 -5.40 6.83
N ILE A 186 5.18 -4.50 6.51
CA ILE A 186 5.51 -3.15 6.03
C ILE A 186 5.20 -2.11 7.10
N LEU A 187 6.13 -1.17 7.28
CA LEU A 187 5.95 0.01 8.12
C LEU A 187 5.90 1.27 7.26
N ILE A 188 4.83 2.04 7.36
CA ILE A 188 4.72 3.37 6.75
C ILE A 188 4.66 4.41 7.87
N ALA A 189 5.63 5.31 7.90
CA ALA A 189 5.84 6.25 9.00
C ALA A 189 6.31 7.64 8.52
N GLY A 190 6.50 8.56 9.47
CA GLY A 190 6.91 9.93 9.20
C GLY A 190 5.72 10.85 8.94
N ARG A 191 5.88 11.82 8.03
CA ARG A 191 4.81 12.76 7.68
C ARG A 191 3.57 12.05 7.10
N GLY A 192 2.43 12.72 7.17
CA GLY A 192 1.24 12.29 6.43
C GLY A 192 1.42 12.43 4.91
N GLY A 193 0.67 11.61 4.18
CA GLY A 193 0.59 11.58 2.72
C GLY A 193 -0.83 11.23 2.25
N HIS A 194 -0.95 10.85 0.98
CA HIS A 194 -2.21 10.43 0.38
C HIS A 194 -2.51 8.96 0.69
N TYR A 195 -1.67 8.03 0.21
CA TYR A 195 -1.90 6.59 0.33
C TYR A 195 -0.81 5.91 1.17
N GLY A 196 -1.21 4.94 1.99
CA GLY A 196 -0.26 3.99 2.56
C GLY A 196 -0.02 2.90 1.53
N ILE A 197 -1.07 2.11 1.30
CA ILE A 197 -1.17 1.15 0.20
C ILE A 197 -2.41 1.49 -0.63
N HIS A 198 -2.28 1.54 -1.95
CA HIS A 198 -3.41 1.77 -2.87
C HIS A 198 -3.50 0.67 -3.91
N THR A 199 -4.68 0.07 -4.06
CA THR A 199 -4.98 -0.86 -5.17
C THR A 199 -5.87 -0.19 -6.20
N GLN A 200 -5.39 -0.08 -7.43
CA GLN A 200 -6.12 0.38 -8.60
C GLN A 200 -6.31 -0.83 -9.54
N ASP A 201 -7.56 -1.15 -9.88
CA ASP A 201 -7.91 -2.24 -10.80
C ASP A 201 -7.18 -3.58 -10.50
N SER A 202 -6.94 -3.86 -9.21
CA SER A 202 -6.06 -4.96 -8.77
C SER A 202 -6.82 -5.98 -7.92
N LYS A 203 -6.56 -7.28 -8.16
CA LYS A 203 -7.33 -8.38 -7.57
C LYS A 203 -6.48 -9.45 -6.91
N HIS A 204 -6.97 -10.08 -5.85
CA HIS A 204 -6.25 -11.14 -5.13
C HIS A 204 -4.95 -10.67 -4.48
N ILE A 205 -5.00 -9.52 -3.83
CA ILE A 205 -3.89 -8.95 -3.06
C ILE A 205 -4.04 -9.36 -1.59
N LEU A 206 -2.99 -9.94 -1.02
CA LEU A 206 -2.88 -10.18 0.42
C LEU A 206 -2.05 -9.06 1.04
N ILE A 207 -2.62 -8.33 1.98
CA ILE A 207 -2.00 -7.23 2.73
C ILE A 207 -1.96 -7.65 4.19
N GLU A 208 -0.81 -8.07 4.69
CA GLU A 208 -0.66 -8.69 6.00
C GLU A 208 0.41 -7.99 6.86
N ASN A 209 0.11 -7.82 8.15
CA ASN A 209 1.04 -7.24 9.13
C ASN A 209 1.63 -5.89 8.69
N ILE A 210 0.74 -4.97 8.31
CA ILE A 210 1.10 -3.61 7.94
C ILE A 210 0.88 -2.67 9.12
N ARG A 211 1.79 -1.72 9.31
CA ARG A 211 1.65 -0.62 10.27
C ARG A 211 1.71 0.70 9.54
N VAL A 212 0.61 1.43 9.51
CA VAL A 212 0.56 2.81 8.99
C VAL A 212 0.47 3.77 10.19
N HIS A 213 1.62 4.30 10.59
CA HIS A 213 1.76 5.22 11.72
C HIS A 213 1.84 6.70 11.29
N SER A 214 1.90 6.96 9.99
CA SER A 214 1.77 8.30 9.41
C SER A 214 0.32 8.77 9.42
N ASN A 215 0.11 10.09 9.41
CA ASN A 215 -1.20 10.70 9.29
C ASN A 215 -1.74 10.68 7.85
N THR A 216 -1.71 9.50 7.21
CA THR A 216 -2.08 9.31 5.81
C THR A 216 -3.59 9.44 5.59
N LEU A 217 -3.97 10.07 4.49
CA LEU A 217 -5.39 10.31 4.15
C LEU A 217 -6.14 9.00 3.88
N HIS A 218 -5.51 8.02 3.24
CA HIS A 218 -6.04 6.69 2.94
C HIS A 218 -4.98 5.61 3.27
N PRO A 219 -4.97 5.04 4.49
CA PRO A 219 -3.94 4.08 4.94
C PRO A 219 -3.87 2.83 4.07
N VAL A 220 -5.03 2.24 3.79
CA VAL A 220 -5.21 1.21 2.77
C VAL A 220 -6.43 1.63 1.98
N GLY A 221 -6.25 1.90 0.69
CA GLY A 221 -7.29 2.37 -0.20
C GLY A 221 -7.39 1.51 -1.44
N CYS A 222 -8.55 1.63 -2.10
CA CYS A 222 -8.81 0.92 -3.32
C CYS A 222 -9.71 1.71 -4.28
N ALA A 223 -9.56 1.42 -5.57
CA ALA A 223 -10.31 2.05 -6.64
C ALA A 223 -10.50 1.12 -7.85
N GLY A 224 -11.52 1.43 -8.66
CA GLY A 224 -11.82 0.76 -9.92
C GLY A 224 -12.31 -0.67 -9.71
N GLU A 225 -11.86 -1.58 -10.58
CA GLU A 225 -12.19 -3.02 -10.51
C GLU A 225 -11.45 -3.77 -9.39
N SER A 226 -10.88 -3.07 -8.40
CA SER A 226 -10.18 -3.72 -7.30
C SER A 226 -11.12 -4.58 -6.46
N GLY A 227 -10.66 -5.79 -6.11
CA GLY A 227 -11.42 -6.70 -5.25
C GLY A 227 -10.77 -8.06 -5.01
N TYR A 228 -11.45 -8.89 -4.24
CA TYR A 228 -10.95 -10.16 -3.71
C TYR A 228 -9.67 -10.00 -2.91
N ASN A 229 -9.48 -8.82 -2.30
CA ASN A 229 -8.32 -8.47 -1.51
C ASN A 229 -8.57 -8.76 -0.03
N VAL A 230 -7.50 -9.08 0.69
CA VAL A 230 -7.52 -9.36 2.13
C VAL A 230 -6.54 -8.43 2.82
N VAL A 231 -7.03 -7.64 3.77
CA VAL A 231 -6.22 -6.83 4.69
C VAL A 231 -6.31 -7.47 6.06
N THR A 232 -5.20 -7.99 6.59
CA THR A 232 -5.21 -8.79 7.82
C THR A 232 -4.06 -8.42 8.77
N ALA A 233 -4.29 -8.66 10.07
CA ALA A 233 -3.30 -8.53 11.14
C ALA A 233 -2.56 -7.17 11.16
N SER A 234 -3.23 -6.09 10.77
CA SER A 234 -2.60 -4.79 10.50
C SER A 234 -3.08 -3.69 11.47
N SER A 235 -2.26 -2.65 11.66
CA SER A 235 -2.58 -1.46 12.44
C SER A 235 -2.62 -0.23 11.54
N ILE A 236 -3.80 0.39 11.40
CA ILE A 236 -4.05 1.51 10.46
C ILE A 236 -4.88 2.62 11.13
N GLY A 237 -4.89 3.83 10.56
CA GLY A 237 -5.64 4.96 11.14
C GLY A 237 -7.16 4.90 10.92
N HIS A 238 -7.63 4.33 9.83
CA HIS A 238 -9.03 4.09 9.52
C HIS A 238 -9.15 3.07 8.38
N ILE A 239 -10.33 2.52 8.20
CA ILE A 239 -10.67 1.65 7.06
C ILE A 239 -11.33 2.51 5.99
N TYR A 240 -10.79 2.49 4.78
CA TYR A 240 -11.30 3.21 3.62
C TYR A 240 -11.59 2.23 2.47
N ASP A 241 -12.88 2.05 2.14
CA ASP A 241 -13.34 1.21 1.03
C ASP A 241 -14.55 1.90 0.37
N ALA A 242 -14.27 2.90 -0.47
CA ALA A 242 -15.27 3.70 -1.17
C ALA A 242 -15.13 3.67 -2.70
N GLY A 243 -14.00 3.15 -3.22
CA GLY A 243 -13.70 3.10 -4.65
C GLY A 243 -13.72 1.71 -5.29
N CYS A 244 -13.92 0.65 -4.50
CA CYS A 244 -13.87 -0.74 -4.99
C CYS A 244 -15.19 -1.20 -5.60
N ALA A 245 -15.10 -1.77 -6.81
CA ALA A 245 -16.25 -2.38 -7.49
C ALA A 245 -16.49 -3.85 -7.08
N GLU A 246 -15.60 -4.49 -6.35
CA GLU A 246 -15.60 -5.95 -6.10
C GLU A 246 -15.35 -6.28 -4.60
N PRO A 247 -15.66 -7.50 -4.13
CA PRO A 247 -15.69 -7.81 -2.69
C PRO A 247 -14.33 -7.78 -1.98
N ASN A 248 -14.25 -7.25 -0.75
CA ASN A 248 -13.01 -7.26 0.04
C ASN A 248 -13.22 -7.78 1.48
N LEU A 249 -12.12 -8.19 2.10
CA LEU A 249 -12.06 -8.60 3.52
C LEU A 249 -11.03 -7.75 4.26
N TYR A 250 -11.47 -7.05 5.31
CA TYR A 250 -10.60 -6.43 6.30
C TYR A 250 -10.80 -7.18 7.61
N GLU A 251 -9.73 -7.73 8.19
CA GLU A 251 -9.84 -8.54 9.39
C GLU A 251 -8.69 -8.41 10.38
N GLY A 252 -8.95 -8.70 11.65
CA GLY A 252 -7.92 -8.72 12.68
C GLY A 252 -7.16 -7.40 12.80
N LEU A 253 -7.84 -6.28 12.51
CA LEU A 253 -7.21 -4.97 12.43
C LEU A 253 -7.27 -4.24 13.76
N THR A 254 -6.20 -3.53 14.08
CA THR A 254 -6.22 -2.43 15.04
C THR A 254 -6.39 -1.11 14.29
N VAL A 255 -7.55 -0.48 14.46
CA VAL A 255 -7.84 0.83 13.86
C VAL A 255 -7.63 1.91 14.92
N ARG A 256 -6.66 2.78 14.70
CA ARG A 256 -6.28 3.86 15.61
C ARG A 256 -7.08 5.13 15.31
N GLY A 257 -8.18 5.31 16.02
CA GLY A 257 -9.00 6.51 15.92
C GLY A 257 -8.33 7.71 16.57
N ASP A 258 -8.36 8.86 15.90
CA ASP A 258 -8.01 10.13 16.55
C ASP A 258 -9.21 10.72 17.31
N SER A 259 -8.92 11.65 18.22
CA SER A 259 -9.94 12.40 18.94
C SER A 259 -10.46 13.62 18.16
N MET A 260 -10.08 13.77 16.88
CA MET A 260 -10.33 14.97 16.06
C MET A 260 -11.46 14.79 15.05
N GLY A 261 -12.13 13.64 15.07
CA GLY A 261 -13.38 13.43 14.34
C GLY A 261 -13.20 12.90 12.92
N ARG A 262 -12.02 12.33 12.58
CA ARG A 262 -11.91 11.56 11.34
C ARG A 262 -12.76 10.29 11.41
N PRO A 263 -13.44 9.90 10.32
CA PRO A 263 -14.15 8.64 10.28
C PRO A 263 -13.18 7.47 10.52
N ILE A 264 -13.56 6.56 11.41
CA ILE A 264 -12.78 5.35 11.70
C ILE A 264 -13.10 4.25 10.68
N LEU A 265 -14.38 4.22 10.28
CA LEU A 265 -14.86 3.53 9.11
C LEU A 265 -15.29 4.62 8.13
N ASP A 266 -14.63 4.69 6.99
CA ASP A 266 -14.99 5.53 5.84
C ASP A 266 -15.33 4.58 4.68
N VAL A 267 -16.50 3.96 4.81
CA VAL A 267 -16.90 2.84 3.96
C VAL A 267 -18.18 3.23 3.22
N GLU A 268 -18.06 3.26 1.90
CA GLU A 268 -19.16 3.44 0.93
C GLU A 268 -19.10 2.33 -0.13
N SER A 269 -18.89 1.09 0.31
CA SER A 269 -18.62 -0.01 -0.61
C SER A 269 -19.86 -0.33 -1.45
N GLN A 270 -19.68 -0.31 -2.77
CA GLN A 270 -20.71 -0.70 -3.75
C GLN A 270 -20.78 -2.23 -3.92
N SER A 271 -19.88 -2.95 -3.26
CA SER A 271 -19.75 -4.41 -3.31
C SER A 271 -19.68 -5.01 -1.91
N PRO A 272 -19.82 -6.35 -1.77
CA PRO A 272 -19.72 -7.02 -0.49
C PRO A 272 -18.40 -6.74 0.24
N LEU A 273 -18.49 -6.05 1.37
CA LEU A 273 -17.35 -5.78 2.24
C LEU A 273 -17.52 -6.52 3.56
N VAL A 274 -16.50 -7.27 3.95
CA VAL A 274 -16.47 -7.96 5.25
C VAL A 274 -15.45 -7.30 6.16
N LEU A 275 -15.90 -6.85 7.34
CA LEU A 275 -15.09 -6.41 8.46
C LEU A 275 -15.15 -7.46 9.56
N TRP A 276 -14.05 -8.13 9.87
CA TRP A 276 -14.02 -9.26 10.81
C TRP A 276 -13.01 -9.05 11.94
N ASN A 277 -13.43 -9.16 13.20
CA ASN A 277 -12.53 -9.01 14.35
C ASN A 277 -11.76 -7.67 14.35
N ILE A 278 -12.49 -6.55 14.26
CA ILE A 278 -11.92 -5.20 14.23
C ILE A 278 -11.81 -4.64 15.64
N LYS A 279 -10.64 -4.11 15.99
CA LYS A 279 -10.34 -3.48 17.28
C LYS A 279 -10.10 -1.99 17.09
N ILE A 280 -10.95 -1.15 17.64
CA ILE A 280 -10.80 0.31 17.59
C ILE A 280 -10.09 0.77 18.87
N HIS A 281 -9.00 1.51 18.70
CA HIS A 281 -8.25 2.11 19.79
C HIS A 281 -8.15 3.61 19.59
N TYR A 282 -8.45 4.41 20.62
CA TYR A 282 -8.33 5.86 20.55
C TYR A 282 -7.10 6.31 21.33
N ASP A 283 -6.21 7.08 20.68
CA ASP A 283 -4.98 7.56 21.34
C ASP A 283 -5.28 8.44 22.57
N HIS A 284 -6.44 9.12 22.57
CA HIS A 284 -6.88 10.00 23.64
C HIS A 284 -8.34 9.76 24.05
N VAL A 285 -8.63 8.59 24.64
CA VAL A 285 -9.99 8.18 25.06
C VAL A 285 -10.76 9.25 25.85
N ARG A 286 -10.08 10.06 26.68
CA ARG A 286 -10.72 11.13 27.49
C ARG A 286 -11.25 12.30 26.66
N ALA A 287 -10.72 12.50 25.46
CA ALA A 287 -11.16 13.54 24.53
C ALA A 287 -12.32 13.08 23.63
N VAL A 288 -12.62 11.79 23.62
CA VAL A 288 -13.68 11.19 22.77
C VAL A 288 -15.02 11.30 23.49
N ARG A 289 -16.07 11.70 22.76
CA ARG A 289 -17.44 11.77 23.27
C ARG A 289 -18.22 10.50 22.89
N PRO A 290 -18.49 9.57 23.82
CA PRO A 290 -19.27 8.37 23.53
C PRO A 290 -20.80 8.62 23.48
N PRO A 291 -21.57 7.80 22.74
CA PRO A 291 -21.05 6.79 21.83
C PRO A 291 -20.50 7.43 20.56
N VAL A 292 -19.41 6.88 20.02
CA VAL A 292 -18.94 7.26 18.69
C VAL A 292 -19.77 6.54 17.65
N TYR A 293 -20.33 7.31 16.71
CA TYR A 293 -21.14 6.77 15.64
C TYR A 293 -20.26 6.39 14.46
N LEU A 294 -20.25 5.11 14.13
CA LEU A 294 -19.52 4.57 12.99
C LEU A 294 -20.42 4.61 11.75
N GLY A 295 -19.97 5.36 10.74
CA GLY A 295 -20.57 5.36 9.41
C GLY A 295 -19.97 4.20 8.62
N ALA A 296 -20.70 3.10 8.50
CA ALA A 296 -20.43 2.12 7.44
C ALA A 296 -21.69 2.09 6.58
N LEU A 297 -21.68 2.83 5.49
CA LEU A 297 -22.86 3.06 4.67
C LEU A 297 -22.85 2.04 3.52
N GLY A 298 -23.85 1.17 3.49
CA GLY A 298 -24.06 0.26 2.36
C GLY A 298 -24.85 -0.98 2.76
N ALA A 299 -25.72 -1.46 1.85
CA ALA A 299 -26.46 -2.71 2.03
C ALA A 299 -25.56 -3.97 2.00
N HIS A 300 -24.29 -3.79 1.65
CA HIS A 300 -23.35 -4.86 1.35
C HIS A 300 -22.24 -5.00 2.39
N VAL A 301 -22.28 -4.22 3.47
CA VAL A 301 -21.29 -4.30 4.55
C VAL A 301 -21.71 -5.34 5.58
N THR A 302 -20.79 -6.24 5.92
CA THR A 302 -20.91 -7.23 7.00
C THR A 302 -19.85 -6.93 8.05
N VAL A 303 -20.25 -6.69 9.30
CA VAL A 303 -19.33 -6.51 10.42
C VAL A 303 -19.58 -7.59 11.46
N VAL A 304 -18.53 -8.33 11.81
CA VAL A 304 -18.59 -9.37 12.85
C VAL A 304 -17.44 -9.19 13.83
N GLY A 305 -17.78 -9.01 15.11
CA GLY A 305 -16.81 -8.85 16.19
C GLY A 305 -16.05 -7.54 16.11
N LEU A 306 -16.72 -6.44 16.43
CA LEU A 306 -16.10 -5.12 16.55
C LEU A 306 -15.97 -4.76 18.02
N SER A 307 -14.75 -4.50 18.46
CA SER A 307 -14.43 -4.04 19.82
C SER A 307 -13.86 -2.63 19.80
N SER A 308 -14.02 -1.90 20.89
CA SER A 308 -13.56 -0.51 21.02
C SER A 308 -13.31 -0.18 22.49
N ASP A 309 -12.29 0.62 22.78
CA ASP A 309 -12.00 1.11 24.14
C ASP A 309 -12.97 2.23 24.60
N VAL A 310 -13.74 2.81 23.66
CA VAL A 310 -14.85 3.74 23.90
C VAL A 310 -16.13 3.15 23.28
N PRO A 311 -17.31 3.26 23.93
CA PRO A 311 -18.56 2.75 23.35
C PRO A 311 -18.82 3.29 21.93
N VAL A 312 -19.11 2.40 20.98
CA VAL A 312 -19.47 2.74 19.61
C VAL A 312 -20.89 2.31 19.26
N ARG A 313 -21.49 2.96 18.26
CA ARG A 313 -22.78 2.57 17.66
C ARG A 313 -22.69 2.67 16.15
N MET A 314 -23.29 1.71 15.44
CA MET A 314 -23.51 1.84 14.01
C MET A 314 -24.58 2.91 13.77
N GLN A 315 -24.37 3.77 12.77
CA GLN A 315 -25.39 4.76 12.38
C GLN A 315 -26.68 4.08 11.89
N SER A 316 -27.84 4.64 12.25
CA SER A 316 -29.14 4.13 11.79
C SER A 316 -29.33 4.34 10.29
N GLY A 317 -29.97 3.38 9.60
CA GLY A 317 -30.25 3.47 8.16
C GLY A 317 -29.16 2.87 7.26
N THR A 318 -28.08 2.33 7.85
CA THR A 318 -27.09 1.54 7.12
C THR A 318 -27.66 0.15 6.83
N GLY A 319 -27.78 -0.25 5.55
CA GLY A 319 -28.44 -1.51 5.15
C GLY A 319 -27.65 -2.81 5.38
N GLY A 320 -26.56 -2.80 6.15
CA GLY A 320 -25.64 -3.92 6.34
C GLY A 320 -26.00 -4.90 7.47
N TYR A 321 -25.18 -5.94 7.61
CA TYR A 321 -25.26 -6.92 8.70
C TYR A 321 -24.22 -6.60 9.78
N TYR A 322 -24.65 -6.58 11.04
CA TYR A 322 -23.78 -6.27 12.18
C TYR A 322 -24.00 -7.26 13.32
N GLU A 323 -22.94 -7.96 13.71
CA GLU A 323 -22.94 -8.88 14.85
C GLU A 323 -21.75 -8.56 15.78
N GLY A 324 -22.01 -8.47 17.08
CA GLY A 324 -20.96 -8.24 18.07
C GLY A 324 -20.36 -6.83 18.04
N THR A 325 -21.20 -5.78 18.04
CA THR A 325 -20.75 -4.40 18.25
C THR A 325 -20.42 -4.16 19.73
N ASN A 326 -19.25 -3.60 20.04
CA ASN A 326 -18.66 -3.54 21.39
C ASN A 326 -18.42 -4.94 21.98
N TRP A 327 -17.99 -5.90 21.16
CA TRP A 327 -17.73 -7.27 21.59
C TRP A 327 -16.61 -7.31 22.66
N PRO A 328 -16.84 -7.87 23.85
CA PRO A 328 -15.90 -7.81 24.98
C PRO A 328 -14.86 -8.95 25.00
N GLY A 329 -14.98 -9.95 24.12
CA GLY A 329 -14.15 -11.15 24.12
C GLY A 329 -13.40 -11.37 22.82
N GLU A 330 -12.77 -12.53 22.67
CA GLU A 330 -12.21 -12.99 21.40
C GLU A 330 -13.27 -13.78 20.62
N LEU A 331 -13.22 -13.74 19.29
CA LEU A 331 -14.05 -14.60 18.44
C LEU A 331 -13.50 -16.03 18.44
N THR A 332 -14.38 -17.03 18.37
CA THR A 332 -13.98 -18.44 18.21
C THR A 332 -13.12 -18.64 16.95
N VAL A 333 -13.47 -17.94 15.87
CA VAL A 333 -12.66 -17.81 14.66
C VAL A 333 -12.05 -16.41 14.66
N SER A 334 -10.83 -16.29 15.19
CA SER A 334 -10.14 -14.99 15.31
C SER A 334 -9.69 -14.43 13.96
N SER A 335 -9.37 -15.29 13.01
CA SER A 335 -9.08 -14.93 11.62
C SER A 335 -9.91 -15.74 10.63
N LEU A 336 -10.73 -15.05 9.83
CA LEU A 336 -11.57 -15.67 8.82
C LEU A 336 -10.72 -16.19 7.65
N TYR A 337 -9.74 -15.41 7.18
CA TYR A 337 -8.81 -15.79 6.13
C TYR A 337 -8.04 -17.05 6.50
N ARG A 338 -7.39 -17.07 7.67
CA ARG A 338 -6.59 -18.23 8.11
C ARG A 338 -7.46 -19.47 8.31
N TYR A 339 -8.67 -19.31 8.84
CA TYR A 339 -9.62 -20.42 8.98
C TYR A 339 -10.05 -20.98 7.61
N GLN A 340 -10.40 -20.13 6.66
CA GLN A 340 -10.77 -20.57 5.31
C GLN A 340 -9.58 -21.18 4.55
N LEU A 341 -8.39 -20.64 4.73
CA LEU A 341 -7.15 -21.19 4.18
C LEU A 341 -6.89 -22.60 4.72
N GLY A 342 -6.92 -22.77 6.05
CA GLY A 342 -6.73 -24.07 6.69
C GLY A 342 -7.73 -25.12 6.20
N LYS A 343 -9.01 -24.76 6.03
CA LYS A 343 -10.00 -25.67 5.43
C LYS A 343 -9.67 -26.09 4.01
N ARG A 344 -9.18 -25.16 3.17
CA ARG A 344 -8.80 -25.46 1.79
C ARG A 344 -7.55 -26.33 1.71
N LEU A 345 -6.62 -26.14 2.66
CA LEU A 345 -5.39 -26.93 2.76
C LEU A 345 -5.60 -28.27 3.48
N GLY A 346 -6.75 -28.48 4.14
CA GLY A 346 -7.04 -29.69 4.93
C GLY A 346 -6.33 -29.72 6.28
N GLU A 347 -5.97 -28.55 6.82
CA GLU A 347 -5.25 -28.41 8.10
C GLU A 347 -6.18 -28.35 9.32
N ILE A 348 -7.47 -28.06 9.12
CA ILE A 348 -8.51 -28.00 10.16
C ILE A 348 -9.85 -28.59 9.73
#